data_AF-A0A1F5B2D0-F1
#
_entry.id   AF-A0A1F5B2D0-F1
#
_cell.length_a   1.000
_cell.length_b   1.000
_cell.length_c   1.000
_cell.angle_alpha   90.00
_cell.angle_beta   90.00
_cell.angle_gamma   90.00
#
_symmetry.space_group_name_H-M   'P 1'
#
loop_
_entity.id
_entity.type
_entity.pdbx_description
1 polymer ?
#
loop_
_entity_poly.entity_id
_entity_poly.type
_entity_poly.pdbx_seq_one_letter_code
_entity_poly.pdbx_strand_id
1 'polypeptide(L)'
;MKKRNSPLIYVALVASSLLFLILEILTHFEFLLHVAAIPLEVLLAVFIIERLLERQESGRRRRLLMYIKSTMFRSEMRSLFIANFAALKSPRISLDSIRTAGLEDLRRMRQEAENVTYGPPRTMEAAVREYVKARDVWLAFMNRALEFSFDDVFENMIFILHFISDVTAFMERYPRKLFVEEARSRPDLNRKTHKVLGDGIRAFLDYALELKEKQPVVFQEMMSDYQLSVRLGKR
;
A
#
# COMPACT_ATOMS: atom_id res chain seq x y z
N MET A 1 -6.51 -19.99 6.87
CA MET A 1 -6.26 -21.13 5.96
C MET A 1 -7.36 -21.19 4.92
N LYS A 2 -7.07 -20.76 3.69
CA LYS A 2 -7.99 -20.85 2.53
C LYS A 2 -8.19 -22.35 2.25
N LYS A 3 -9.38 -22.91 2.48
CA LYS A 3 -9.73 -24.26 1.97
C LYS A 3 -9.81 -24.11 0.46
N ARG A 4 -8.66 -24.24 -0.20
CA ARG A 4 -8.56 -24.27 -1.66
C ARG A 4 -9.31 -25.53 -2.09
N ASN A 5 -10.43 -25.37 -2.78
CA ASN A 5 -11.18 -26.50 -3.32
C ASN A 5 -10.19 -27.38 -4.09
N SER A 6 -10.16 -28.67 -3.72
CA SER A 6 -9.18 -29.60 -4.27
C SER A 6 -9.37 -29.66 -5.79
N PRO A 7 -8.32 -29.48 -6.60
CA PRO A 7 -8.42 -29.56 -8.07
C PRO A 7 -9.05 -30.89 -8.53
N LEU A 8 -8.98 -31.93 -7.69
CA LEU A 8 -9.64 -33.22 -7.88
C LEU A 8 -11.16 -33.11 -8.03
N ILE A 9 -11.83 -32.16 -7.36
CA ILE A 9 -13.29 -32.03 -7.44
C ILE A 9 -13.71 -31.51 -8.82
N TYR A 10 -12.98 -30.53 -9.37
CA TYR A 10 -13.23 -30.01 -10.71
C TYR A 10 -12.97 -31.08 -11.77
N VAL A 11 -11.87 -31.82 -11.64
CA VAL A 11 -11.53 -32.93 -12.53
C VAL A 11 -12.59 -34.04 -12.46
N ALA A 12 -13.08 -34.39 -11.27
CA ALA A 12 -14.13 -35.39 -11.10
C ALA A 12 -15.46 -34.96 -11.73
N LEU A 13 -15.86 -33.69 -11.58
CA LEU A 13 -17.10 -33.17 -12.17
C LEU A 13 -17.03 -33.16 -13.71
N VAL A 14 -15.92 -32.71 -14.29
CA VAL A 14 -15.70 -32.76 -15.75
C VAL A 14 -15.67 -34.21 -16.26
N ALA A 15 -14.95 -35.10 -15.55
CA ALA A 15 -14.89 -36.51 -15.91
C ALA A 15 -16.26 -37.19 -15.83
N SER A 16 -17.08 -36.84 -14.83
CA SER A 16 -18.44 -37.37 -14.70
C SER A 16 -19.36 -36.89 -15.83
N SER A 17 -19.28 -35.61 -16.21
CA SER A 17 -20.04 -35.07 -17.34
C SER A 17 -19.65 -35.73 -18.66
N LEU A 18 -18.35 -35.91 -18.91
CA LEU A 18 -17.84 -36.62 -20.09
C LEU A 18 -18.27 -38.08 -20.13
N LEU A 19 -18.27 -38.76 -18.98
CA LEU A 19 -18.74 -40.15 -18.88
C LEU A 19 -20.22 -40.27 -19.27
N PHE A 20 -21.08 -39.38 -18.77
CA PHE A 20 -22.50 -39.39 -19.11
C PHE A 20 -22.76 -39.06 -20.59
N LEU A 21 -21.97 -38.15 -21.18
CA LEU A 21 -21.98 -37.87 -22.61
C LEU A 21 -21.56 -39.08 -23.46
N ILE A 22 -20.49 -39.78 -23.07
CA ILE A 22 -20.05 -41.00 -23.77
C ILE A 22 -21.13 -42.09 -23.68
N LEU A 23 -21.74 -42.26 -22.51
CA LEU A 23 -22.83 -43.23 -22.33
C LEU A 23 -24.04 -42.86 -23.19
N GLU A 24 -24.40 -41.58 -23.28
CA GLU A 24 -25.49 -41.10 -24.15
C GLU A 24 -25.22 -41.44 -25.62
N ILE A 25 -24.02 -41.16 -26.13
CA ILE A 25 -23.63 -41.48 -27.51
C ILE A 25 -23.73 -42.99 -27.79
N LEU A 26 -23.41 -43.83 -26.80
CA LEU A 26 -23.43 -45.29 -26.94
C LEU A 26 -24.82 -45.90 -26.78
N THR A 27 -25.68 -45.33 -25.94
CA THR A 27 -26.98 -45.93 -25.58
C THR A 27 -28.19 -45.17 -26.12
N HIS A 28 -28.02 -43.99 -26.71
CA HIS A 28 -29.07 -43.08 -27.17
C HIS A 28 -30.15 -42.75 -26.13
N PHE A 29 -29.81 -42.83 -24.84
CA PHE A 29 -30.72 -42.46 -23.76
C PHE A 29 -30.61 -40.95 -23.52
N GLU A 30 -31.56 -40.18 -24.04
CA GLU A 30 -31.60 -38.70 -23.93
C GLU A 30 -31.56 -38.17 -22.48
N PHE A 31 -31.99 -38.98 -21.51
CA PHE A 31 -31.89 -38.67 -20.08
C PHE A 31 -30.44 -38.44 -19.64
N LEU A 32 -29.47 -39.17 -20.21
CA LEU A 32 -28.05 -39.06 -19.85
C LEU A 32 -27.44 -37.72 -20.26
N LEU A 33 -27.95 -37.08 -21.32
CA LEU A 33 -27.56 -35.73 -21.70
C LEU A 33 -27.91 -34.71 -20.62
N HIS A 34 -29.10 -34.84 -20.02
CA HIS A 34 -29.54 -33.98 -18.91
C HIS A 34 -28.68 -34.23 -17.67
N VAL A 35 -28.35 -35.48 -17.37
CA VAL A 35 -27.46 -35.83 -16.26
C VAL A 35 -26.03 -35.32 -16.49
N ALA A 36 -25.54 -35.32 -17.72
CA ALA A 36 -24.23 -34.76 -18.09
C ALA A 36 -24.16 -33.24 -17.86
N ALA A 37 -25.27 -32.53 -17.99
CA ALA A 37 -25.35 -31.08 -17.78
C ALA A 37 -25.25 -30.69 -16.28
N ILE A 38 -25.77 -31.53 -15.37
CA ILE A 38 -25.81 -31.22 -13.92
C ILE A 38 -24.40 -30.93 -13.34
N PRO A 39 -23.35 -31.75 -13.57
CA PRO A 39 -21.99 -31.43 -13.11
C PRO A 39 -21.44 -30.13 -13.69
N LEU A 40 -21.79 -29.77 -14.94
CA LEU A 40 -21.36 -28.54 -15.59
C LEU A 40 -22.04 -27.31 -14.99
N GLU A 41 -23.34 -27.40 -14.67
CA GLU A 41 -24.08 -26.34 -13.98
C GLU A 41 -23.52 -26.08 -12.57
N VAL A 42 -23.18 -27.15 -11.84
CA VAL A 42 -22.53 -27.04 -10.52
C VAL A 42 -21.16 -26.36 -10.64
N LEU A 43 -20.35 -26.72 -11.65
CA LEU A 43 -19.07 -26.06 -11.93
C LEU A 43 -19.24 -24.56 -12.21
N LEU A 44 -20.23 -24.20 -13.03
CA LEU A 44 -20.54 -22.81 -13.37
C LEU A 44 -20.96 -22.02 -12.12
N ALA A 45 -21.83 -22.58 -11.28
CA ALA A 45 -22.27 -21.95 -10.05
C ALA A 45 -21.12 -21.73 -9.06
N VAL A 46 -20.27 -22.74 -8.85
CA VAL A 46 -19.09 -22.64 -7.98
C VAL A 46 -18.14 -21.57 -8.51
N PHE A 47 -17.84 -21.56 -9.81
CA PHE A 47 -16.96 -20.55 -10.42
C PHE A 47 -17.50 -19.12 -10.26
N ILE A 48 -18.80 -18.91 -10.49
CA ILE A 48 -19.44 -17.61 -10.30
C ILE A 48 -19.37 -17.17 -8.83
N ILE A 49 -19.68 -18.07 -7.90
CA ILE A 49 -19.63 -17.78 -6.46
C ILE A 49 -18.20 -17.47 -6.02
N GLU A 50 -17.21 -18.26 -6.44
CA GLU A 50 -15.80 -18.00 -6.15
C GLU A 50 -15.37 -16.62 -6.67
N ARG A 51 -15.72 -16.29 -7.92
CA ARG A 51 -15.37 -15.01 -8.52
C ARG A 51 -16.08 -13.81 -7.88
N LEU A 52 -17.33 -13.99 -7.43
CA LEU A 52 -18.07 -12.99 -6.67
C LEU A 52 -17.48 -12.80 -5.28
N LEU A 53 -17.17 -13.89 -4.58
CA LEU A 53 -16.52 -13.85 -3.27
C LEU A 53 -15.15 -13.18 -3.35
N GLU A 54 -14.33 -13.50 -4.35
CA GLU A 54 -13.03 -12.84 -4.58
C GLU A 54 -13.18 -11.35 -4.87
N ARG A 55 -14.19 -10.94 -5.65
CA ARG A 55 -14.49 -9.53 -5.91
C ARG A 55 -14.96 -8.80 -4.65
N GLN A 56 -15.81 -9.43 -3.85
CA GLN A 56 -16.28 -8.84 -2.59
C GLN A 56 -15.15 -8.76 -1.56
N GLU A 57 -14.33 -9.80 -1.46
CA GLU A 57 -13.20 -9.87 -0.56
C GLU A 57 -12.14 -8.83 -0.92
N SER A 58 -11.78 -8.71 -2.21
CA SER A 58 -10.89 -7.63 -2.68
C SER A 58 -11.48 -6.23 -2.46
N GLY A 59 -12.79 -6.05 -2.67
CA GLY A 59 -13.48 -4.79 -2.36
C GLY A 59 -13.47 -4.44 -0.87
N ARG A 60 -13.74 -5.41 0.00
CA ARG A 60 -13.71 -5.23 1.47
C ARG A 60 -12.29 -4.97 1.96
N ARG A 61 -11.31 -5.73 1.48
CA ARG A 61 -9.88 -5.55 1.76
C ARG A 61 -9.41 -4.16 1.35
N ARG A 62 -9.79 -3.68 0.16
CA ARG A 62 -9.46 -2.32 -0.31
C ARG A 62 -10.05 -1.23 0.60
N ARG A 63 -11.30 -1.39 1.05
CA ARG A 63 -11.93 -0.46 2.00
C ARG A 63 -11.22 -0.46 3.36
N LEU A 64 -10.88 -1.63 3.90
CA LEU A 64 -10.13 -1.74 5.15
C LEU A 64 -8.75 -1.06 5.04
N LEU A 65 -8.03 -1.30 3.94
CA LEU A 65 -6.74 -0.64 3.69
C LEU A 65 -6.89 0.89 3.65
N MET A 66 -7.95 1.39 3.02
CA MET A 66 -8.24 2.82 2.98
C MET A 66 -8.50 3.40 4.39
N TYR A 67 -9.27 2.71 5.25
CA TYR A 67 -9.47 3.17 6.63
C TYR A 67 -8.16 3.22 7.42
N ILE A 68 -7.34 2.16 7.31
CA ILE A 68 -6.04 2.09 7.98
C ILE A 68 -5.13 3.22 7.48
N LYS A 69 -5.02 3.41 6.16
CA LYS A 69 -4.28 4.52 5.55
C LYS A 69 -4.78 5.87 6.04
N SER A 70 -6.09 6.06 6.15
CA SER A 70 -6.68 7.31 6.63
C SER A 70 -6.23 7.64 8.06
N THR A 71 -6.34 6.70 8.99
CA THR A 71 -5.89 6.91 10.38
C THR A 71 -4.39 7.22 10.44
N MET A 72 -3.57 6.45 9.72
CA MET A 72 -2.12 6.60 9.75
C MET A 72 -1.65 7.91 9.11
N PHE A 73 -2.11 8.22 7.90
CA PHE A 73 -1.69 9.41 7.15
C PHE A 73 -2.30 10.67 7.75
N ARG A 74 -3.50 10.62 8.32
CA ARG A 74 -4.13 11.79 8.93
C ARG A 74 -3.53 12.11 10.30
N SER A 75 -3.16 11.11 11.11
CA SER A 75 -2.75 11.34 12.50
C SER A 75 -1.32 10.90 12.79
N GLU A 76 -1.07 9.59 12.75
CA GLU A 76 0.13 8.97 13.35
C GLU A 76 1.44 9.29 12.60
N MET A 77 1.37 9.51 11.28
CA MET A 77 2.53 9.82 10.42
C MET A 77 2.62 11.30 10.02
N ARG A 78 1.78 12.16 10.59
CA ARG A 78 1.66 13.55 10.14
C ARG A 78 2.98 14.32 10.25
N SER A 79 3.68 14.20 11.37
CA SER A 79 4.97 14.86 11.57
C SER A 79 6.04 14.37 10.59
N LEU A 80 6.02 13.07 10.29
CA LEU A 80 6.90 12.44 9.31
C LEU A 80 6.72 13.05 7.93
N PHE A 81 5.48 13.13 7.42
CA PHE A 81 5.25 13.71 6.10
C PHE A 81 5.56 15.21 6.08
N ILE A 82 5.22 15.96 7.13
CA ILE A 82 5.60 17.39 7.25
C ILE A 82 7.11 17.56 7.13
N ALA A 83 7.89 16.80 7.90
CA ALA A 83 9.35 16.90 7.89
C ALA A 83 9.95 16.45 6.54
N ASN A 84 9.39 15.40 5.93
CA ASN A 84 9.84 14.89 4.64
C ASN A 84 9.61 15.90 3.51
N PHE A 85 8.40 16.48 3.41
CA PHE A 85 8.14 17.56 2.45
C PHE A 85 8.98 18.81 2.73
N ALA A 86 9.22 19.17 3.99
CA ALA A 86 10.08 20.30 4.34
C ALA A 86 11.56 20.09 3.96
N ALA A 87 12.01 18.82 3.91
CA ALA A 87 13.36 18.46 3.50
C ALA A 87 13.56 18.42 1.98
N LEU A 88 12.48 18.44 1.20
CA LEU A 88 12.49 18.34 -0.26
C LEU A 88 13.08 19.61 -0.90
N LYS A 89 14.05 19.43 -1.81
CA LYS A 89 14.65 20.52 -2.59
C LYS A 89 14.02 20.64 -3.98
N SER A 90 13.85 19.50 -4.66
CA SER A 90 13.22 19.40 -5.98
C SER A 90 12.53 18.05 -6.13
N PRO A 91 11.35 17.95 -6.76
CA PRO A 91 10.52 19.06 -7.23
C PRO A 91 9.99 19.94 -6.09
N ARG A 92 9.58 21.18 -6.38
CA ARG A 92 9.04 22.11 -5.36
C ARG A 92 7.60 21.75 -5.02
N ILE A 93 7.42 20.64 -4.32
CA ILE A 93 6.13 20.17 -3.83
C ILE A 93 6.00 20.51 -2.36
N SER A 94 4.94 21.23 -2.00
CA SER A 94 4.62 21.60 -0.63
C SER A 94 3.22 21.11 -0.25
N LEU A 95 2.94 21.02 1.04
CA LEU A 95 1.60 20.68 1.52
C LEU A 95 0.55 21.70 1.07
N ASP A 96 0.90 22.98 0.96
CA ASP A 96 -0.05 23.99 0.47
C ASP A 96 -0.32 23.84 -1.03
N SER A 97 0.72 23.58 -1.84
CA SER A 97 0.55 23.33 -3.27
C SER A 97 -0.28 22.06 -3.53
N ILE A 98 -0.12 21.00 -2.73
CA ILE A 98 -0.96 19.79 -2.83
C ILE A 98 -2.44 20.11 -2.57
N ARG A 99 -2.71 20.90 -1.51
CA ARG A 99 -4.07 21.25 -1.11
C ARG A 99 -4.82 22.00 -2.22
N THR A 100 -4.17 23.00 -2.83
CA THR A 100 -4.77 23.89 -3.82
C THR A 100 -4.71 23.39 -5.26
N ALA A 101 -3.84 22.42 -5.56
CA ALA A 101 -3.69 21.83 -6.90
C ALA A 101 -5.02 21.28 -7.47
N GLY A 102 -5.20 21.35 -8.80
CA GLY A 102 -6.20 20.54 -9.49
C GLY A 102 -5.82 19.05 -9.50
N LEU A 103 -6.72 18.18 -10.00
CA LEU A 103 -6.43 16.75 -10.10
C LEU A 103 -5.25 16.47 -11.06
N GLU A 104 -5.22 17.16 -12.21
CA GLU A 104 -4.12 17.02 -13.18
C GLU A 104 -2.79 17.56 -12.64
N ASP A 105 -2.83 18.68 -11.93
CA ASP A 105 -1.63 19.24 -11.30
C ASP A 105 -1.07 18.28 -10.25
N LEU A 106 -1.95 17.64 -9.48
CA LEU A 106 -1.55 16.66 -8.48
C LEU A 106 -0.98 15.38 -9.12
N ARG A 107 -1.50 14.95 -10.29
CA ARG A 107 -0.92 13.84 -11.08
C ARG A 107 0.47 14.20 -11.58
N ARG A 108 0.65 15.43 -12.07
CA ARG A 108 1.97 15.94 -12.48
C ARG A 108 2.95 15.97 -11.31
N MET A 109 2.55 16.51 -10.15
CA MET A 109 3.37 16.48 -8.92
C MET A 109 3.78 15.05 -8.56
N ARG A 110 2.87 14.07 -8.68
CA ARG A 110 3.17 12.67 -8.42
C ARG A 110 4.20 12.08 -9.39
N GLN A 111 4.14 12.44 -10.67
CA GLN A 111 5.14 12.02 -11.67
C GLN A 111 6.50 12.68 -11.42
N GLU A 112 6.52 13.97 -11.11
CA GLU A 112 7.76 14.69 -10.79
C GLU A 112 8.45 14.11 -9.54
N ALA A 113 7.67 13.58 -8.59
CA ALA A 113 8.17 12.91 -7.39
C ALA A 113 8.86 11.55 -7.65
N GLU A 114 8.93 11.06 -8.90
CA GLU A 114 9.80 9.92 -9.23
C GLU A 114 11.29 10.27 -9.05
N ASN A 115 11.65 11.54 -9.20
CA ASN A 115 13.04 12.02 -9.11
C ASN A 115 13.17 13.12 -8.05
N VAL A 116 12.97 12.75 -6.79
CA VAL A 116 13.15 13.67 -5.66
C VAL A 116 14.63 13.90 -5.34
N THR A 117 14.94 15.12 -4.94
CA THR A 117 16.23 15.50 -4.36
C THR A 117 15.98 16.23 -3.05
N TYR A 118 16.84 15.96 -2.08
CA TYR A 118 16.74 16.52 -0.73
C TYR A 118 17.69 17.69 -0.55
N GLY A 119 17.35 18.54 0.41
CA GLY A 119 18.15 19.68 0.83
C GLY A 119 19.43 19.28 1.59
N PRO A 120 19.96 20.20 2.42
CA PRO A 120 21.13 19.93 3.25
C PRO A 120 20.93 18.74 4.20
N PRO A 121 22.01 18.06 4.65
CA PRO A 121 21.92 16.91 5.54
C PRO A 121 21.05 17.14 6.78
N ARG A 122 21.10 18.34 7.36
CA ARG A 122 20.30 18.70 8.55
C ARG A 122 18.80 18.61 8.34
N THR A 123 18.28 19.03 7.18
CA THR A 123 16.84 18.98 6.91
C THR A 123 16.39 17.56 6.63
N MET A 124 17.21 16.80 5.89
CA MET A 124 16.97 15.39 5.62
C MET A 124 17.05 14.54 6.91
N GLU A 125 17.97 14.85 7.82
CA GLU A 125 18.08 14.19 9.13
C GLU A 125 16.81 14.37 9.95
N ALA A 126 16.21 15.57 9.93
CA ALA A 126 14.95 15.83 10.62
C ALA A 126 13.84 14.89 10.11
N ALA A 127 13.75 14.68 8.79
CA ALA A 127 12.82 13.72 8.20
C ALA A 127 13.13 12.28 8.65
N VAL A 128 14.40 11.85 8.58
CA VAL A 128 14.83 10.51 9.01
C VAL A 128 14.48 10.25 10.49
N ARG A 129 14.63 11.24 11.37
CA ARG A 129 14.27 11.10 12.78
C ARG A 129 12.78 10.91 13.01
N GLU A 130 11.93 11.53 12.19
CA GLU A 130 10.49 11.28 12.27
C GLU A 130 10.12 9.86 11.84
N TYR A 131 10.85 9.25 10.89
CA TYR A 131 10.68 7.82 10.59
C TYR A 131 11.01 6.94 11.80
N VAL A 132 12.09 7.25 12.53
CA VAL A 132 12.47 6.52 13.75
C VAL A 132 11.40 6.67 14.83
N LYS A 133 10.90 7.89 15.06
CA LYS A 133 9.80 8.13 16.03
C LYS A 133 8.53 7.36 15.67
N ALA A 134 8.25 7.19 14.38
CA ALA A 134 7.08 6.47 13.89
C ALA A 134 7.25 4.94 13.89
N ARG A 135 8.31 4.37 14.49
CA ARG A 135 8.60 2.92 14.48
C ARG A 135 7.40 2.07 14.90
N ASP A 136 6.73 2.42 15.99
CA ASP A 136 5.61 1.64 16.51
C ASP A 136 4.39 1.69 15.58
N VAL A 137 4.23 2.80 14.87
CA VAL A 137 3.20 2.97 13.83
C VAL A 137 3.48 2.04 12.64
N TRP A 138 4.74 1.97 12.20
CA TRP A 138 5.17 1.05 11.14
C TRP A 138 4.99 -0.43 11.54
N LEU A 139 5.30 -0.79 12.78
CA LEU A 139 5.06 -2.13 13.31
C LEU A 139 3.57 -2.48 13.37
N ALA A 140 2.75 -1.56 13.88
CA ALA A 140 1.30 -1.74 13.91
C ALA A 140 0.73 -1.94 12.50
N PHE A 141 1.25 -1.21 11.50
CA PHE A 141 0.83 -1.36 10.12
C PHE A 141 1.28 -2.69 9.50
N MET A 142 2.51 -3.12 9.77
CA MET A 142 3.00 -4.43 9.34
C MET A 142 2.14 -5.57 9.91
N ASN A 143 1.79 -5.50 11.20
CA ASN A 143 0.93 -6.49 11.85
C ASN A 143 -0.47 -6.53 11.22
N ARG A 144 -1.06 -5.37 10.95
CA ARG A 144 -2.35 -5.27 10.24
C ARG A 144 -2.23 -5.79 8.79
N ALA A 145 -1.11 -5.53 8.11
CA ALA A 145 -0.87 -6.03 6.76
C ALA A 145 -0.81 -7.56 6.72
N LEU A 146 -0.19 -8.19 7.72
CA LEU A 146 -0.21 -9.65 7.89
C LEU A 146 -1.63 -10.18 8.15
N GLU A 147 -2.36 -9.56 9.08
CA GLU A 147 -3.72 -9.95 9.45
C GLU A 147 -4.68 -9.95 8.25
N PHE A 148 -4.55 -8.94 7.38
CA PHE A 148 -5.43 -8.77 6.21
C PHE A 148 -4.82 -9.29 4.89
N SER A 149 -3.64 -9.93 4.93
CA SER A 149 -2.91 -10.47 3.77
C SER A 149 -2.66 -9.42 2.67
N PHE A 150 -2.10 -8.27 3.06
CA PHE A 150 -1.59 -7.25 2.16
C PHE A 150 -0.10 -7.49 1.86
N ASP A 151 0.20 -8.52 1.07
CA ASP A 151 1.57 -9.02 0.86
C ASP A 151 2.55 -7.94 0.35
N ASP A 152 2.15 -7.14 -0.65
CA ASP A 152 2.98 -6.03 -1.17
C ASP A 152 3.25 -4.94 -0.13
N VAL A 153 2.31 -4.71 0.80
CA VAL A 153 2.48 -3.74 1.88
C VAL A 153 3.48 -4.29 2.89
N PHE A 154 3.40 -5.59 3.19
CA PHE A 154 4.25 -6.25 4.16
C PHE A 154 5.74 -6.17 3.78
N GLU A 155 6.11 -6.44 2.52
CA GLU A 155 7.50 -6.34 2.06
C GLU A 155 8.07 -4.91 2.20
N ASN A 156 7.27 -3.91 1.85
CA ASN A 156 7.64 -2.51 2.01
C ASN A 156 7.86 -2.14 3.50
N MET A 157 7.05 -2.69 4.40
CA MET A 157 7.19 -2.42 5.84
C MET A 157 8.47 -3.01 6.40
N ILE A 158 8.84 -4.23 6.00
CA ILE A 158 10.12 -4.84 6.39
C ILE A 158 11.29 -3.93 6.01
N PHE A 159 11.27 -3.42 4.77
CA PHE A 159 12.33 -2.53 4.30
C PHE A 159 12.45 -1.24 5.13
N ILE A 160 11.32 -0.62 5.48
CA ILE A 160 11.29 0.60 6.31
C ILE A 160 11.72 0.30 7.74
N LEU A 161 11.27 -0.80 8.34
CA LEU A 161 11.66 -1.18 9.70
C LEU A 161 13.15 -1.54 9.80
N HIS A 162 13.71 -2.17 8.77
CA HIS A 162 15.14 -2.41 8.67
C HIS A 162 15.91 -1.10 8.53
N PHE A 163 15.42 -0.14 7.73
CA PHE A 163 15.99 1.21 7.68
C PHE A 163 15.98 1.91 9.04
N ILE A 164 14.83 1.89 9.74
CA ILE A 164 14.70 2.49 11.08
C ILE A 164 15.71 1.86 12.03
N SER A 165 15.85 0.54 12.02
CA SER A 165 16.79 -0.17 12.88
C SER A 165 18.24 0.26 12.64
N ASP A 166 18.66 0.42 11.38
CA ASP A 166 20.00 0.92 11.04
C ASP A 166 20.25 2.34 11.58
N VAL A 167 19.25 3.21 11.41
CA VAL A 167 19.33 4.61 11.87
C VAL A 167 19.39 4.66 13.39
N THR A 168 18.53 3.91 14.08
CA THR A 168 18.51 3.83 15.55
C THR A 168 19.86 3.37 16.08
N ALA A 169 20.40 2.26 15.57
CA ALA A 169 21.70 1.73 15.98
C ALA A 169 22.84 2.74 15.75
N PHE A 170 22.81 3.47 14.63
CA PHE A 170 23.79 4.53 14.38
C PHE A 170 23.67 5.68 15.38
N MET A 171 22.45 6.16 15.65
CA MET A 171 22.21 7.27 16.57
C MET A 171 22.59 6.93 18.01
N GLU A 172 22.36 5.69 18.45
CA GLU A 172 22.79 5.20 19.76
C GLU A 172 24.32 5.15 19.87
N ARG A 173 25.00 4.69 18.81
CA ARG A 173 26.45 4.57 18.78
C ARG A 173 27.18 5.91 18.61
N TYR A 174 26.58 6.84 17.87
CA TYR A 174 27.18 8.15 17.55
C TYR A 174 26.20 9.32 17.79
N PRO A 175 25.85 9.65 19.04
CA PRO A 175 24.75 10.60 19.34
C PRO A 175 24.96 12.03 18.81
N ARG A 176 26.20 12.42 18.52
CA ARG A 176 26.58 13.76 18.03
C ARG A 176 26.74 13.84 16.51
N LYS A 177 26.63 12.72 15.79
CA LYS A 177 26.77 12.69 14.32
C LYS A 177 25.40 12.59 13.66
N LEU A 178 25.28 13.17 12.46
CA LEU A 178 24.07 13.03 11.64
C LEU A 178 24.18 11.74 10.83
N PHE A 179 23.15 10.89 10.89
CA PHE A 179 23.08 9.68 10.09
C PHE A 179 23.18 10.00 8.59
N VAL A 180 22.53 11.07 8.14
CA VAL A 180 22.54 11.45 6.71
C VAL A 180 23.95 11.81 6.21
N GLU A 181 24.79 12.41 7.04
CA GLU A 181 26.19 12.71 6.67
C GLU A 181 27.00 11.43 6.50
N GLU A 182 26.86 10.48 7.42
CA GLU A 182 27.48 9.16 7.30
C GLU A 182 26.95 8.43 6.06
N ALA A 183 25.64 8.44 5.85
CA ALA A 183 25.00 7.77 4.72
C ALA A 183 25.54 8.27 3.38
N ARG A 184 25.84 9.56 3.23
CA ARG A 184 26.44 10.12 2.00
C ARG A 184 27.80 9.54 1.65
N SER A 185 28.58 9.14 2.66
CA SER A 185 29.88 8.49 2.47
C SER A 185 29.78 7.01 2.09
N ARG A 186 28.57 6.41 2.18
CA ARG A 186 28.32 4.99 1.93
C ARG A 186 27.22 4.82 0.87
N PRO A 187 27.56 4.47 -0.39
CA PRO A 187 26.60 4.47 -1.50
C PRO A 187 25.28 3.72 -1.23
N ASP A 188 25.36 2.55 -0.57
CA ASP A 188 24.17 1.75 -0.26
C ASP A 188 23.26 2.39 0.79
N LEU A 189 23.83 2.98 1.84
CA LEU A 189 23.05 3.72 2.85
C LEU A 189 22.46 5.00 2.26
N ASN A 190 23.21 5.70 1.41
CA ASN A 190 22.71 6.87 0.72
C ASN A 190 21.49 6.52 -0.14
N ARG A 191 21.61 5.44 -0.94
CA ARG A 191 20.53 4.93 -1.79
C ARG A 191 19.32 4.50 -0.96
N LYS A 192 19.54 3.77 0.14
CA LYS A 192 18.47 3.34 1.06
C LYS A 192 17.73 4.52 1.67
N THR A 193 18.46 5.53 2.15
CA THR A 193 17.88 6.75 2.74
C THR A 193 17.03 7.50 1.71
N HIS A 194 17.57 7.73 0.50
CA HIS A 194 16.82 8.41 -0.57
C HIS A 194 15.58 7.62 -0.99
N LYS A 195 15.69 6.29 -1.09
CA LYS A 195 14.55 5.43 -1.40
C LYS A 195 13.45 5.56 -0.35
N VAL A 196 13.74 5.38 0.94
CA VAL A 196 12.71 5.44 2.00
C VAL A 196 12.01 6.79 2.04
N LEU A 197 12.77 7.89 1.97
CA LEU A 197 12.18 9.22 2.00
C LEU A 197 11.36 9.51 0.74
N GLY A 198 11.89 9.17 -0.45
CA GLY A 198 11.21 9.39 -1.73
C GLY A 198 9.96 8.53 -1.88
N ASP A 199 9.99 7.27 -1.45
CA ASP A 199 8.84 6.37 -1.36
C ASP A 199 7.75 6.99 -0.47
N GLY A 200 8.13 7.63 0.63
CA GLY A 200 7.19 8.37 1.49
C GLY A 200 6.47 9.50 0.77
N ILE A 201 7.20 10.34 0.04
CA ILE A 201 6.60 11.45 -0.74
C ILE A 201 5.62 10.90 -1.79
N ARG A 202 6.03 9.86 -2.52
CA ARG A 202 5.21 9.21 -3.54
C ARG A 202 3.95 8.58 -2.95
N ALA A 203 4.08 7.83 -1.86
CA ALA A 203 2.95 7.21 -1.18
C ALA A 203 1.95 8.24 -0.65
N PHE A 204 2.42 9.39 -0.15
CA PHE A 204 1.56 10.50 0.24
C PHE A 204 0.79 11.07 -0.95
N LEU A 205 1.47 11.32 -2.07
CA LEU A 205 0.85 11.86 -3.27
C LEU A 205 -0.14 10.87 -3.91
N ASP A 206 0.16 9.57 -3.89
CA ASP A 206 -0.76 8.51 -4.33
C ASP A 206 -2.05 8.50 -3.48
N TYR A 207 -1.90 8.63 -2.16
CA TYR A 207 -3.05 8.69 -1.26
C TYR A 207 -3.83 10.00 -1.42
N ALA A 208 -3.14 11.13 -1.57
CA ALA A 208 -3.74 12.43 -1.83
C ALA A 208 -4.55 12.43 -3.13
N LEU A 209 -4.03 11.83 -4.21
CA LEU A 209 -4.74 11.63 -5.47
C LEU A 209 -5.99 10.77 -5.28
N GLU A 210 -5.86 9.62 -4.62
CA GLU A 210 -6.98 8.71 -4.37
C GLU A 210 -8.10 9.40 -3.58
N LEU A 211 -7.75 10.17 -2.53
CA LEU A 211 -8.72 10.93 -1.76
C LEU A 211 -9.35 12.06 -2.58
N LYS A 212 -8.56 12.82 -3.33
CA LYS A 212 -9.10 13.95 -4.10
C LYS A 212 -10.08 13.50 -5.18
N GLU A 213 -9.82 12.34 -5.79
CA GLU A 213 -10.68 11.74 -6.81
C GLU A 213 -11.95 11.12 -6.23
N LYS A 214 -11.84 10.38 -5.11
CA LYS A 214 -12.95 9.55 -4.60
C LYS A 214 -13.67 10.12 -3.38
N GLN A 215 -12.98 10.92 -2.57
CA GLN A 215 -13.45 11.45 -1.28
C GLN A 215 -12.92 12.88 -1.03
N PRO A 216 -13.33 13.86 -1.85
CA PRO A 216 -12.77 15.21 -1.82
C PRO A 216 -12.96 15.93 -0.47
N VAL A 217 -14.01 15.61 0.29
CA VAL A 217 -14.24 16.15 1.64
C VAL A 217 -13.14 15.67 2.60
N VAL A 218 -12.86 14.36 2.61
CA VAL A 218 -11.81 13.76 3.45
C VAL A 218 -10.43 14.29 3.06
N PHE A 219 -10.19 14.51 1.76
CA PHE A 219 -8.98 15.18 1.28
C PHE A 219 -8.82 16.58 1.92
N GLN A 220 -9.87 17.41 1.89
CA GLN A 220 -9.81 18.77 2.46
C GLN A 220 -9.61 18.75 3.97
N GLU A 221 -10.28 17.85 4.69
CA GLU A 221 -10.07 17.67 6.13
C GLU A 221 -8.63 17.27 6.45
N MET A 222 -8.10 16.26 5.76
CA MET A 222 -6.71 15.82 5.93
C MET A 222 -5.75 16.98 5.69
N MET A 223 -5.86 17.70 4.57
CA MET A 223 -4.96 18.81 4.27
C MET A 223 -5.07 19.96 5.28
N SER A 224 -6.25 20.20 5.84
CA SER A 224 -6.47 21.20 6.90
C SER A 224 -5.75 20.82 8.19
N ASP A 225 -5.80 19.54 8.59
CA ASP A 225 -5.09 19.02 9.75
C ASP A 225 -3.56 19.16 9.60
N TYR A 226 -3.04 18.91 8.40
CA TYR A 226 -1.63 19.13 8.08
C TYR A 226 -1.23 20.61 8.22
N GLN A 227 -2.04 21.53 7.68
CA GLN A 227 -1.78 22.97 7.81
C GLN A 227 -1.82 23.43 9.27
N LEU A 228 -2.78 22.94 10.06
CA LEU A 228 -2.88 23.26 11.48
C LEU A 228 -1.62 22.82 12.23
N SER A 229 -1.15 21.59 12.00
CA SER A 229 0.09 21.09 12.62
C SER A 229 1.32 21.88 12.21
N VAL A 230 1.44 22.31 10.95
CA VAL A 230 2.53 23.19 10.51
C VAL A 230 2.49 24.55 11.21
N ARG A 231 1.29 25.11 11.47
CA ARG A 231 1.16 26.38 12.22
C ARG A 231 1.50 26.22 13.68
N LEU A 232 1.09 25.12 14.31
CA LEU A 232 1.37 24.85 15.72
C LEU A 232 2.85 24.56 15.98
N GLY A 233 3.54 23.86 15.09
CA GLY A 233 4.97 23.57 15.20
C GLY A 233 5.92 24.73 14.85
N LYS A 234 5.38 25.88 14.44
CA LYS A 234 6.14 27.13 14.20
C LYS A 234 6.12 28.09 15.40
N ARG A 235 5.43 27.73 16.49
CA ARG A 235 5.49 28.42 17.79
C ARG A 235 6.53 27.75 18.67
#